data_AF-A0A431NEY1-F1
#
_entry.id   AF-A0A431NEY1-F1
#
_cell.length_a   1.000
_cell.length_b   1.000
_cell.length_c   1.000
_cell.angle_alpha   90.00
_cell.angle_beta   90.00
_cell.angle_gamma   90.00
#
_symmetry.space_group_name_H-M   'P 1'
#
loop_
_entity.id
_entity.type
_entity.pdbx_description
1 polymer ?
#
loop_
_entity_poly.entity_id
_entity_poly.type
_entity_poly.pdbx_seq_one_letter_code
_entity_poly.pdbx_strand_id
1 'polypeptide(L)'
;DPNSAYAGQYARAYAAISTLFPAALGYTDNGAATGSNGAATRVATGTLTLSGSVLETQLGSDINILSPGGSIIVGSNRRDVLLPNQEGILTLAGGSIRSFTDGSVQLGQSRIMTTQGGDIDLFTANGDLIAGEGPKTYSAISPLHANCDANGYCPINPSGLVTGAGIAALLTLPGQDPADSNANLFAPRGTIDAGAAGIRVAGTLNIAALQIVNAFNIQVQGVSVGMPVVAAPPVAALSNSNTVAAAGQQSAAPSQGPGDRASVIIVEVLGYGGDTGDDARPETRRERRSRLDDYNPNSAVRMLGNGNLSEEQARLLTAEERSRLNALSAPNAAP
;
A
#
# COMPACT_ATOMS: atom_id res chain seq x y z
N ASP A 1 2.70 -2.02 25.24
CA ASP A 1 1.69 -2.43 26.23
C ASP A 1 1.10 -1.20 26.93
N PRO A 2 -0.20 -0.90 26.73
CA PRO A 2 -0.91 0.18 27.42
C PRO A 2 -1.02 0.00 28.95
N ASN A 3 -0.93 -1.24 29.45
CA ASN A 3 -1.03 -1.57 30.87
C ASN A 3 0.31 -1.46 31.60
N SER A 4 1.39 -1.17 30.88
CA SER A 4 2.71 -0.96 31.47
C SER A 4 2.76 0.37 32.23
N ALA A 5 3.39 0.37 33.40
CA ALA A 5 3.70 1.59 34.15
C ALA A 5 4.57 2.59 33.36
N TYR A 6 5.16 2.14 32.24
CA TYR A 6 5.99 2.94 31.33
C TYR A 6 5.32 3.18 29.98
N ALA A 7 4.01 2.95 29.85
CA ALA A 7 3.27 3.26 28.63
C ALA A 7 3.45 4.75 28.25
N GLY A 8 3.87 5.01 27.01
CA GLY A 8 4.13 6.37 26.51
C GLY A 8 5.37 7.06 27.10
N GLN A 9 6.18 6.36 27.92
CA GLN A 9 7.40 6.91 28.50
C GLN A 9 8.63 6.40 27.75
N TYR A 10 9.38 7.31 27.13
CA TYR A 10 10.58 6.96 26.36
C TYR A 10 11.89 7.38 27.05
N ALA A 11 11.82 8.00 28.23
CA ALA A 11 12.99 8.49 28.97
C ALA A 11 14.06 7.40 29.19
N ARG A 12 13.66 6.14 29.38
CA ARG A 12 14.58 5.00 29.50
C ARG A 12 15.33 4.69 28.21
N ALA A 13 14.63 4.74 27.07
CA ALA A 13 15.24 4.55 25.77
C ALA A 13 16.27 5.66 25.53
N TYR A 14 15.91 6.92 25.81
CA TYR A 14 16.83 8.05 25.71
C TYR A 14 18.01 7.98 26.67
N ALA A 15 17.82 7.49 27.90
CA ALA A 15 18.92 7.23 28.83
C ALA A 15 19.91 6.19 28.29
N ALA A 16 19.40 5.10 27.70
CA ALA A 16 20.24 4.10 27.05
C ALA A 16 21.00 4.67 25.84
N ILE A 17 20.32 5.45 24.99
CA ILE A 17 20.92 6.14 23.84
C ILE A 17 22.04 7.09 24.30
N SER A 18 21.78 7.93 25.31
CA SER A 18 22.79 8.85 25.86
C SER A 18 23.96 8.13 26.52
N THR A 19 23.77 6.89 27.00
CA THR A 19 24.86 6.05 27.53
C THR A 19 25.72 5.50 26.40
N LEU A 20 25.10 5.05 25.31
CA LEU A 20 25.80 4.45 24.17
C LEU A 20 26.47 5.51 23.27
N PHE A 21 25.84 6.68 23.14
CA PHE A 21 26.26 7.80 22.31
C PHE A 21 26.28 9.10 23.13
N PRO A 22 27.25 9.26 24.05
CA PRO A 22 27.29 10.39 24.96
C PRO A 22 27.65 11.70 24.23
N ALA A 23 27.01 12.79 24.63
CA ALA A 23 27.26 14.12 24.06
C ALA A 23 28.71 14.61 24.23
N ALA A 24 29.39 14.15 25.29
CA ALA A 24 30.81 14.41 25.52
C ALA A 24 31.73 13.88 24.40
N LEU A 25 31.25 12.90 23.60
CA LEU A 25 31.95 12.37 22.44
C LEU A 25 31.48 12.99 21.11
N GLY A 26 30.69 14.07 21.16
CA GLY A 26 30.20 14.78 19.97
C GLY A 26 28.91 14.21 19.37
N TYR A 27 28.16 13.40 20.11
CA TYR A 27 26.83 12.95 19.70
C TYR A 27 25.71 13.88 20.17
N THR A 28 24.51 13.73 19.59
CA THR A 28 23.31 14.45 20.01
C THR A 28 23.02 14.24 21.50
N ASP A 29 22.91 15.33 22.27
CA ASP A 29 22.39 15.28 23.64
C ASP A 29 20.88 15.04 23.61
N ASN A 30 20.54 13.77 23.73
CA ASN A 30 19.17 13.29 23.73
C ASN A 30 18.42 13.52 25.05
N GLY A 31 19.02 14.26 26.00
CA GLY A 31 18.28 14.94 27.06
C GLY A 31 17.55 14.02 28.03
N ALA A 32 18.09 12.83 28.31
CA ALA A 32 17.47 11.82 29.17
C ALA A 32 17.00 12.36 30.55
N ALA A 33 17.57 13.47 31.01
CA ALA A 33 17.30 14.10 32.31
C ALA A 33 16.13 15.10 32.33
N THR A 34 15.65 15.62 31.19
CA THR A 34 14.67 16.74 31.18
C THR A 34 13.22 16.29 30.98
N GLY A 35 12.95 14.99 30.86
CA GLY A 35 11.62 14.46 30.56
C GLY A 35 11.14 14.77 29.14
N SER A 36 11.94 15.49 28.34
CA SER A 36 11.71 15.66 26.91
C SER A 36 12.24 14.43 26.18
N ASN A 37 11.38 13.76 25.41
CA ASN A 37 11.71 12.53 24.68
C ASN A 37 12.65 12.80 23.50
N GLY A 38 13.85 13.37 23.69
CA GLY A 38 14.85 13.64 22.65
C GLY A 38 15.47 15.04 22.75
N ALA A 39 16.25 15.42 21.73
CA ALA A 39 17.15 16.58 21.78
C ALA A 39 16.51 17.90 21.32
N ALA A 40 16.92 19.00 21.94
CA ALA A 40 16.62 20.36 21.48
C ALA A 40 17.50 20.77 20.28
N THR A 41 18.72 20.24 20.20
CA THR A 41 19.65 20.47 19.09
C THR A 41 20.32 19.16 18.73
N ARG A 42 20.27 18.79 17.45
CA ARG A 42 20.90 17.57 16.94
C ARG A 42 22.32 17.84 16.51
N VAL A 43 23.19 16.85 16.69
CA VAL A 43 24.54 16.83 16.12
C VAL A 43 24.55 15.85 14.96
N ALA A 44 24.71 16.39 13.75
CA ALA A 44 24.83 15.58 12.55
C ALA A 44 26.20 14.92 12.49
N THR A 45 26.23 13.60 12.33
CA THR A 45 27.48 12.83 12.16
C THR A 45 27.62 12.37 10.70
N GLY A 46 26.81 11.40 10.27
CA GLY A 46 26.81 10.86 8.91
C GLY A 46 25.54 10.10 8.60
N THR A 47 25.17 10.02 7.32
CA THR A 47 23.94 9.37 6.85
C THR A 47 24.27 8.10 6.09
N LEU A 48 23.59 6.99 6.41
CA LEU A 48 23.65 5.78 5.61
C LEU A 48 22.72 5.94 4.41
N THR A 49 23.25 5.85 3.20
CA THR A 49 22.47 5.95 1.96
C THR A 49 22.67 4.70 1.11
N LEU A 50 21.58 3.98 0.85
CA LEU A 50 21.53 2.79 0.01
C LEU A 50 20.73 3.09 -1.27
N SER A 51 21.19 4.02 -2.11
CA SER A 51 20.51 4.36 -3.36
C SER A 51 20.87 3.35 -4.46
N GLY A 52 19.93 2.47 -4.83
CA GLY A 52 20.21 1.41 -5.81
C GLY A 52 21.18 0.35 -5.31
N SER A 53 21.17 0.06 -4.01
CA SER A 53 22.03 -0.95 -3.38
C SER A 53 21.23 -1.81 -2.40
N VAL A 54 21.69 -3.03 -2.19
CA VAL A 54 21.11 -3.96 -1.22
C VAL A 54 22.09 -4.26 -0.10
N LEU A 55 21.58 -4.22 1.13
CA LEU A 55 22.24 -4.79 2.29
C LEU A 55 21.41 -6.01 2.71
N GLU A 56 21.95 -7.21 2.51
CA GLU A 56 21.18 -8.44 2.70
C GLU A 56 21.92 -9.54 3.47
N THR A 57 21.13 -10.36 4.17
CA THR A 57 21.54 -11.68 4.66
C THR A 57 20.72 -12.76 3.97
N GLN A 58 21.38 -13.78 3.43
CA GLN A 58 20.72 -14.79 2.61
C GLN A 58 20.31 -16.05 3.39
N LEU A 59 20.99 -16.34 4.52
CA LEU A 59 20.90 -17.61 5.25
C LEU A 59 20.69 -17.42 6.76
N GLY A 60 19.75 -16.54 7.14
CA GLY A 60 19.26 -16.46 8.52
C GLY A 60 20.20 -15.75 9.48
N SER A 61 20.53 -14.49 9.21
CA SER A 61 21.34 -13.66 10.10
C SER A 61 20.74 -12.27 10.27
N ASP A 62 21.05 -11.65 11.40
CA ASP A 62 20.53 -10.33 11.73
C ASP A 62 21.30 -9.22 11.03
N ILE A 63 20.60 -8.13 10.75
CA ILE A 63 21.17 -6.85 10.34
C ILE A 63 20.96 -5.87 11.48
N ASN A 64 22.05 -5.29 12.00
CA ASN A 64 21.99 -4.25 13.01
C ASN A 64 22.66 -2.98 12.48
N ILE A 65 21.91 -1.86 12.44
CA ILE A 65 22.38 -0.58 11.92
C ILE A 65 22.31 0.47 13.03
N LEU A 66 23.40 1.18 13.24
CA LEU A 66 23.49 2.29 14.20
C LEU A 66 23.94 3.54 13.46
N SER A 67 23.10 4.57 13.47
CA SER A 67 23.38 5.89 12.87
C SER A 67 23.24 6.99 13.94
N PRO A 68 24.19 7.06 14.90
CA PRO A 68 24.14 7.99 16.00
C PRO A 68 24.44 9.42 15.53
N GLY A 69 23.39 10.23 15.36
CA GLY A 69 23.46 11.59 14.79
C GLY A 69 23.06 11.69 13.32
N GLY A 70 22.74 10.56 12.68
CA GLY A 70 22.48 10.47 11.25
C GLY A 70 21.07 10.06 10.89
N SER A 71 20.80 9.98 9.59
CA SER A 71 19.60 9.37 9.00
C SER A 71 19.96 8.06 8.27
N ILE A 72 18.95 7.30 7.89
CA ILE A 72 19.07 6.14 7.00
C ILE A 72 18.15 6.36 5.79
N ILE A 73 18.73 6.40 4.61
CA ILE A 73 18.00 6.58 3.35
C ILE A 73 18.15 5.30 2.53
N VAL A 74 17.02 4.66 2.23
CA VAL A 74 16.96 3.40 1.50
C VAL A 74 16.29 3.62 0.15
N GLY A 75 17.07 3.39 -0.89
CA GLY A 75 16.75 3.58 -2.29
C GLY A 75 16.62 5.04 -2.74
N SER A 76 15.77 5.24 -3.74
CA SER A 76 15.54 6.56 -4.34
C SER A 76 14.06 6.77 -4.72
N ASN A 77 13.68 8.03 -4.94
CA ASN A 77 12.34 8.38 -5.43
C ASN A 77 12.22 8.26 -6.95
N ARG A 78 13.28 7.84 -7.64
CA ARG A 78 13.24 7.61 -9.09
C ARG A 78 12.63 6.25 -9.35
N ARG A 79 12.04 6.08 -10.54
CA ARG A 79 11.55 4.78 -10.99
C ARG A 79 12.68 3.77 -10.92
N ASP A 80 12.53 2.80 -10.04
CA ASP A 80 13.54 1.77 -9.87
C ASP A 80 13.62 0.90 -11.12
N VAL A 81 14.85 0.64 -11.57
CA VAL A 81 15.16 -0.27 -12.68
C VAL A 81 15.68 -1.60 -12.16
N LEU A 82 15.97 -1.67 -10.85
CA LEU A 82 16.46 -2.85 -10.15
C LEU A 82 15.29 -3.73 -9.70
N LEU A 83 15.57 -5.03 -9.60
CA LEU A 83 14.62 -5.99 -9.06
C LEU A 83 14.48 -5.80 -7.53
N PRO A 84 13.36 -6.25 -6.91
CA PRO A 84 13.15 -6.12 -5.47
C PRO A 84 14.28 -6.65 -4.58
N ASN A 85 14.96 -7.71 -5.01
CA ASN A 85 16.07 -8.33 -4.29
C ASN A 85 17.43 -7.63 -4.53
N GLN A 86 17.47 -6.55 -5.30
CA GLN A 86 18.69 -5.81 -5.64
C GLN A 86 18.74 -4.42 -4.97
N GLU A 87 17.68 -4.03 -4.26
CA GLU A 87 17.63 -2.77 -3.54
C GLU A 87 16.87 -2.90 -2.21
N GLY A 88 17.48 -2.41 -1.13
CA GLY A 88 16.86 -2.35 0.18
C GLY A 88 17.72 -2.91 1.31
N ILE A 89 17.08 -3.16 2.44
CA ILE A 89 17.66 -3.88 3.58
C ILE A 89 16.85 -5.16 3.78
N LEU A 90 17.46 -6.32 3.58
CA LEU A 90 16.75 -7.59 3.44
C LEU A 90 17.33 -8.70 4.33
N THR A 91 16.46 -9.49 4.95
CA THR A 91 16.85 -10.81 5.48
C THR A 91 15.98 -11.87 4.79
N LEU A 92 16.61 -12.82 4.11
CA LEU A 92 15.88 -13.68 3.15
C LEU A 92 15.40 -15.02 3.74
N ALA A 93 16.10 -15.54 4.76
CA ALA A 93 15.81 -16.84 5.37
C ALA A 93 15.64 -16.68 6.89
N GLY A 94 14.81 -15.73 7.30
CA GLY A 94 14.72 -15.26 8.68
C GLY A 94 15.88 -14.33 9.06
N GLY A 95 15.95 -14.01 10.35
CA GLY A 95 16.87 -13.01 10.91
C GLY A 95 16.23 -11.63 11.01
N SER A 96 16.55 -10.91 12.07
CA SER A 96 15.93 -9.62 12.40
C SER A 96 16.65 -8.45 11.75
N ILE A 97 15.92 -7.37 11.48
CA ILE A 97 16.50 -6.07 11.11
C ILE A 97 16.28 -5.11 12.27
N ARG A 98 17.38 -4.62 12.87
CA ARG A 98 17.34 -3.65 13.96
C ARG A 98 18.07 -2.39 13.56
N SER A 99 17.47 -1.25 13.82
CA SER A 99 18.02 0.03 13.45
C SER A 99 17.77 1.10 14.50
N PHE A 100 18.83 1.80 14.88
CA PHE A 100 18.75 3.06 15.62
C PHE A 100 19.32 4.20 14.77
N THR A 101 18.59 5.32 14.71
CA THR A 101 19.03 6.54 14.04
C THR A 101 18.60 7.78 14.83
N ASP A 102 19.42 8.83 14.84
CA ASP A 102 19.02 10.08 15.49
C ASP A 102 18.05 10.91 14.62
N GLY A 103 18.29 10.90 13.32
CA GLY A 103 17.47 11.48 12.27
C GLY A 103 16.30 10.60 11.86
N SER A 104 16.06 10.52 10.55
CA SER A 104 14.91 9.82 9.96
C SER A 104 15.33 8.54 9.25
N VAL A 105 14.42 7.57 9.13
CA VAL A 105 14.53 6.46 8.18
C VAL A 105 13.57 6.75 7.03
N GLN A 106 14.09 6.78 5.80
CA GLN A 106 13.29 7.06 4.61
C GLN A 106 13.52 5.99 3.55
N LEU A 107 12.45 5.28 3.20
CA LEU A 107 12.40 4.38 2.07
C LEU A 107 11.82 5.18 0.89
N GLY A 108 12.53 5.29 -0.23
CA GLY A 108 11.95 5.89 -1.45
C GLY A 108 10.96 4.94 -2.10
N GLN A 109 11.36 4.33 -3.22
CA GLN A 109 10.68 3.18 -3.82
C GLN A 109 11.19 1.82 -3.31
N SER A 110 12.00 1.86 -2.24
CA SER A 110 12.74 0.70 -1.74
C SER A 110 12.02 -0.02 -0.60
N ARG A 111 12.76 -0.90 0.10
CA ARG A 111 12.21 -1.75 1.15
C ARG A 111 13.16 -2.02 2.32
N ILE A 112 12.57 -2.23 3.48
CA ILE A 112 13.20 -2.86 4.64
C ILE A 112 12.34 -4.09 4.94
N MET A 113 12.86 -5.29 4.74
CA MET A 113 12.02 -6.49 4.70
C MET A 113 12.72 -7.70 5.29
N THR A 114 11.98 -8.45 6.10
CA THR A 114 12.36 -9.80 6.52
C THR A 114 11.43 -10.78 5.82
N THR A 115 11.99 -11.85 5.26
CA THR A 115 11.23 -12.95 4.66
C THR A 115 11.52 -14.24 5.40
N GLN A 116 10.56 -15.16 5.37
CA GLN A 116 10.60 -16.41 6.14
C GLN A 116 10.66 -16.22 7.66
N GLY A 117 10.16 -15.11 8.21
CA GLY A 117 10.39 -14.79 9.62
C GLY A 117 11.37 -13.63 9.80
N GLY A 118 11.60 -13.24 11.06
CA GLY A 118 12.47 -12.15 11.47
C GLY A 118 11.71 -10.91 11.91
N ASP A 119 12.05 -10.41 13.09
CA ASP A 119 11.50 -9.15 13.61
C ASP A 119 12.13 -7.92 12.96
N ILE A 120 11.37 -6.83 12.88
CA ILE A 120 11.86 -5.50 12.47
C ILE A 120 11.76 -4.52 13.64
N ASP A 121 12.89 -4.05 14.15
CA ASP A 121 12.96 -3.04 15.23
C ASP A 121 13.56 -1.75 14.69
N LEU A 122 12.75 -0.71 14.49
CA LEU A 122 13.21 0.61 14.03
C LEU A 122 12.94 1.68 15.09
N PHE A 123 13.98 2.39 15.50
CA PHE A 123 13.89 3.49 16.43
C PHE A 123 14.54 4.75 15.85
N THR A 124 13.74 5.83 15.71
CA THR A 124 14.24 7.18 15.45
C THR A 124 14.14 8.02 16.72
N ALA A 125 15.25 8.62 17.16
CA ALA A 125 15.24 9.49 18.32
C ALA A 125 14.50 10.80 18.02
N ASN A 126 14.93 11.52 16.98
CA ASN A 126 14.44 12.87 16.75
C ASN A 126 13.76 13.04 15.38
N GLY A 127 13.80 12.04 14.51
CA GLY A 127 13.22 12.11 13.15
C GLY A 127 12.08 11.13 12.92
N ASP A 128 11.75 10.97 11.64
CA ASP A 128 10.57 10.28 11.16
C ASP A 128 10.89 8.86 10.64
N LEU A 129 9.90 7.98 10.60
CA LEU A 129 9.98 6.69 9.89
C LEU A 129 9.02 6.73 8.71
N ILE A 130 9.56 6.75 7.49
CA ILE A 130 8.80 6.85 6.24
C ILE A 130 8.96 5.57 5.45
N ALA A 131 7.89 4.79 5.32
CA ALA A 131 7.89 3.51 4.61
C ALA A 131 7.93 3.66 3.08
N GLY A 132 7.71 4.87 2.55
CA GLY A 132 7.97 5.18 1.14
C GLY A 132 6.79 5.03 0.20
N GLU A 133 7.08 5.19 -1.09
CA GLU A 133 6.06 5.34 -2.15
C GLU A 133 6.15 4.27 -3.25
N GLY A 134 7.00 3.24 -3.05
CA GLY A 134 7.15 2.17 -4.03
C GLY A 134 5.92 1.26 -4.17
N PRO A 135 5.81 0.53 -5.29
CA PRO A 135 4.70 -0.38 -5.56
C PRO A 135 4.65 -1.60 -4.61
N LYS A 136 3.46 -1.97 -4.13
CA LYS A 136 3.24 -3.12 -3.22
C LYS A 136 3.38 -4.49 -3.88
N THR A 137 3.18 -4.58 -5.20
CA THR A 137 3.10 -5.85 -5.96
C THR A 137 4.35 -6.16 -6.78
N TYR A 138 5.41 -5.36 -6.64
CA TYR A 138 6.62 -5.53 -7.43
C TYR A 138 7.43 -6.73 -6.93
N SER A 139 7.47 -7.81 -7.70
CA SER A 139 8.04 -9.11 -7.28
C SER A 139 9.34 -9.42 -8.01
N ALA A 140 10.32 -9.97 -7.28
CA ALA A 140 11.51 -10.57 -7.86
C ALA A 140 11.21 -12.02 -8.22
N ILE A 141 11.14 -12.34 -9.52
CA ILE A 141 11.12 -13.74 -9.95
C ILE A 141 12.57 -14.15 -10.21
N SER A 142 13.23 -14.68 -9.18
CA SER A 142 14.58 -15.24 -9.31
C SER A 142 14.49 -16.76 -9.49
N PRO A 143 15.23 -17.36 -10.44
CA PRO A 143 15.34 -18.81 -10.54
C PRO A 143 15.87 -19.42 -9.23
N LEU A 144 15.46 -20.64 -8.91
CA LEU A 144 16.00 -21.36 -7.75
C LEU A 144 17.47 -21.65 -7.98
N HIS A 145 18.34 -21.00 -7.21
CA HIS A 145 19.78 -21.24 -7.22
C HIS A 145 20.19 -21.85 -5.87
N ALA A 146 21.00 -22.91 -5.91
CA ALA A 146 21.61 -23.47 -4.72
C ALA A 146 22.92 -22.72 -4.44
N ASN A 147 23.02 -22.08 -3.29
CA ASN A 147 24.22 -21.35 -2.88
C ASN A 147 25.12 -22.31 -2.11
N CYS A 148 25.97 -23.05 -2.82
CA CYS A 148 26.87 -24.01 -2.18
C CYS A 148 28.07 -23.31 -1.53
N ASP A 149 28.34 -23.62 -0.27
CA ASP A 149 29.57 -23.22 0.41
C ASP A 149 30.72 -24.22 0.15
N ALA A 150 31.93 -23.87 0.58
CA ALA A 150 33.11 -24.73 0.45
C ALA A 150 33.03 -26.03 1.31
N ASN A 151 32.08 -26.10 2.24
CA ASN A 151 31.84 -27.27 3.10
C ASN A 151 30.80 -28.22 2.52
N GLY A 152 30.24 -27.92 1.33
CA GLY A 152 29.23 -28.73 0.66
C GLY A 152 27.80 -28.51 1.16
N TYR A 153 27.55 -27.46 1.94
CA TYR A 153 26.20 -27.04 2.32
C TYR A 153 25.60 -26.17 1.21
N CYS A 154 24.49 -26.62 0.62
CA CYS A 154 23.86 -26.00 -0.55
C CYS A 154 22.38 -25.61 -0.28
N PRO A 155 22.13 -24.57 0.52
CA PRO A 155 20.78 -24.03 0.71
C PRO A 155 20.23 -23.39 -0.56
N ILE A 156 18.90 -23.43 -0.70
CA ILE A 156 18.17 -22.78 -1.78
C ILE A 156 18.11 -21.28 -1.49
N ASN A 157 18.43 -20.45 -2.48
CA ASN A 157 18.38 -19.00 -2.38
C ASN A 157 16.91 -18.50 -2.28
N PRO A 158 16.51 -17.78 -1.22
CA PRO A 158 15.17 -17.24 -1.08
C PRO A 158 14.92 -15.91 -1.80
N SER A 159 15.88 -15.39 -2.58
CA SER A 159 15.76 -14.08 -3.25
C SER A 159 14.47 -13.89 -4.08
N GLY A 160 13.85 -14.97 -4.55
CA GLY A 160 12.58 -14.93 -5.28
C GLY A 160 11.33 -14.65 -4.43
N LEU A 161 11.47 -14.56 -3.10
CA LEU A 161 10.35 -14.34 -2.16
C LEU A 161 10.12 -12.86 -1.84
N VAL A 162 11.01 -11.98 -2.28
CA VAL A 162 10.95 -10.53 -1.98
C VAL A 162 9.90 -9.86 -2.87
N THR A 163 8.86 -9.31 -2.25
CA THR A 163 7.74 -8.66 -2.96
C THR A 163 7.30 -7.33 -2.37
N GLY A 164 7.24 -6.32 -3.23
CA GLY A 164 6.80 -4.97 -2.92
C GLY A 164 7.86 -4.09 -2.28
N ALA A 165 7.54 -2.81 -2.20
CA ALA A 165 8.26 -1.82 -1.42
C ALA A 165 7.75 -1.78 0.04
N GLY A 166 8.36 -0.92 0.86
CA GLY A 166 7.88 -0.62 2.20
C GLY A 166 8.61 -1.34 3.32
N ILE A 167 8.05 -1.24 4.52
CA ILE A 167 8.53 -1.95 5.70
C ILE A 167 7.70 -3.22 5.83
N ALA A 168 8.34 -4.40 5.84
CA ALA A 168 7.59 -5.65 5.81
C ALA A 168 8.26 -6.79 6.61
N ALA A 169 7.60 -7.28 7.65
CA ALA A 169 7.99 -8.50 8.36
C ALA A 169 7.07 -9.65 7.91
N LEU A 170 7.59 -10.53 7.05
CA LEU A 170 6.78 -11.48 6.29
C LEU A 170 7.13 -12.95 6.58
N LEU A 171 6.07 -13.75 6.70
CA LEU A 171 6.14 -15.19 6.54
C LEU A 171 5.92 -15.53 5.06
N THR A 172 6.84 -16.27 4.46
CA THR A 172 6.81 -16.62 3.04
C THR A 172 6.74 -18.11 2.79
N LEU A 173 6.82 -18.94 3.84
CA LEU A 173 6.66 -20.38 3.77
C LEU A 173 5.43 -20.83 4.58
N PRO A 174 4.70 -21.86 4.13
CA PRO A 174 3.64 -22.49 4.93
C PRO A 174 4.20 -23.10 6.22
N GLY A 175 3.47 -22.96 7.33
CA GLY A 175 3.81 -23.59 8.61
C GLY A 175 4.80 -22.83 9.49
N GLN A 176 5.20 -21.62 9.09
CA GLN A 176 6.01 -20.75 9.94
C GLN A 176 5.18 -20.11 11.06
N ASP A 177 5.78 -19.88 12.22
CA ASP A 177 5.13 -19.27 13.36
C ASP A 177 4.96 -17.75 13.12
N PRO A 178 3.73 -17.21 13.13
CA PRO A 178 3.50 -15.78 13.03
C PRO A 178 4.16 -14.97 14.15
N ALA A 179 4.43 -15.58 15.31
CA ALA A 179 5.14 -14.94 16.40
C ALA A 179 6.59 -14.59 16.06
N ASP A 180 7.16 -15.15 15.00
CA ASP A 180 8.53 -14.87 14.54
C ASP A 180 8.59 -13.71 13.52
N SER A 181 7.52 -12.93 13.32
CA SER A 181 7.49 -11.83 12.35
C SER A 181 6.83 -10.58 12.90
N ASN A 182 7.37 -10.04 13.99
CA ASN A 182 6.87 -8.83 14.61
C ASN A 182 7.55 -7.58 14.05
N ALA A 183 6.92 -6.42 14.27
CA ALA A 183 7.54 -5.14 13.99
C ALA A 183 7.35 -4.20 15.18
N ASN A 184 8.42 -3.54 15.57
CA ASN A 184 8.46 -2.50 16.60
C ASN A 184 8.96 -1.21 15.97
N LEU A 185 8.06 -0.26 15.75
CA LEU A 185 8.34 0.99 15.04
C LEU A 185 8.13 2.18 15.96
N PHE A 186 9.22 2.88 16.28
CA PHE A 186 9.22 3.96 17.26
C PHE A 186 9.81 5.24 16.68
N ALA A 187 9.01 6.32 16.72
CA ALA A 187 9.43 7.68 16.40
C ALA A 187 8.87 8.68 17.43
N PRO A 188 9.34 8.67 18.70
CA PRO A 188 8.68 9.38 19.79
C PRO A 188 8.52 10.91 19.62
N ARG A 189 9.34 11.54 18.77
CA ARG A 189 9.24 12.97 18.41
C ARG A 189 8.82 13.21 16.96
N GLY A 190 8.78 12.16 16.17
CA GLY A 190 8.57 12.22 14.74
C GLY A 190 7.24 11.62 14.34
N THR A 191 7.09 11.50 13.03
CA THR A 191 5.95 10.89 12.38
C THR A 191 6.33 9.50 11.90
N ILE A 192 5.41 8.55 12.02
CA ILE A 192 5.48 7.30 11.28
C ILE A 192 4.49 7.41 10.12
N ASP A 193 5.02 7.42 8.90
CA ASP A 193 4.25 7.48 7.68
C ASP A 193 4.37 6.15 6.93
N ALA A 194 3.24 5.45 6.79
CA ALA A 194 3.20 4.21 6.01
C ALA A 194 3.36 4.46 4.50
N GLY A 195 3.23 5.69 4.03
CA GLY A 195 3.36 6.07 2.62
C GLY A 195 2.43 5.27 1.70
N ALA A 196 2.72 5.22 0.41
CA ALA A 196 1.99 4.38 -0.55
C ALA A 196 2.48 2.92 -0.53
N ALA A 197 3.74 2.68 -0.15
CA ALA A 197 4.33 1.35 -0.07
C ALA A 197 3.72 0.52 1.07
N GLY A 198 3.38 1.16 2.18
CA GLY A 198 2.72 0.55 3.33
C GLY A 198 3.68 -0.15 4.29
N ILE A 199 3.08 -0.63 5.37
CA ILE A 199 3.75 -1.42 6.41
C ILE A 199 3.00 -2.75 6.51
N ARG A 200 3.70 -3.88 6.43
CA ARG A 200 3.11 -5.23 6.42
C ARG A 200 3.74 -6.09 7.51
N VAL A 201 2.94 -6.67 8.39
CA VAL A 201 3.44 -7.44 9.53
C VAL A 201 2.61 -8.71 9.68
N ALA A 202 3.25 -9.87 9.61
CA ALA A 202 2.58 -11.15 9.80
C ALA A 202 2.29 -11.45 11.28
N GLY A 203 3.18 -11.04 12.18
CA GLY A 203 3.01 -11.15 13.62
C GLY A 203 2.37 -9.91 14.25
N THR A 204 2.96 -9.47 15.35
CA THR A 204 2.50 -8.32 16.13
C THR A 204 3.16 -7.02 15.67
N LEU A 205 2.39 -5.94 15.55
CA LEU A 205 2.91 -4.59 15.34
C LEU A 205 2.79 -3.78 16.62
N ASN A 206 3.91 -3.34 17.18
CA ASN A 206 3.95 -2.27 18.17
C ASN A 206 4.43 -0.99 17.49
N ILE A 207 3.61 0.05 17.52
CA ILE A 207 3.91 1.32 16.86
C ILE A 207 3.68 2.47 17.82
N ALA A 208 4.63 3.41 17.89
CA ALA A 208 4.44 4.62 18.69
C ALA A 208 5.20 5.81 18.12
N ALA A 209 4.50 6.93 17.96
CA ALA A 209 5.02 8.14 17.37
C ALA A 209 4.30 9.38 17.89
N LEU A 210 4.83 10.58 17.62
CA LEU A 210 4.09 11.82 17.84
C LEU A 210 2.84 11.87 16.94
N GLN A 211 2.99 11.40 15.69
CA GLN A 211 1.91 11.31 14.74
C GLN A 211 2.07 10.05 13.87
N ILE A 212 0.95 9.44 13.48
CA ILE A 212 0.94 8.35 12.51
C ILE A 212 0.10 8.77 11.31
N VAL A 213 0.67 8.71 10.12
CA VAL A 213 0.05 9.13 8.85
C VAL A 213 -0.07 7.93 7.91
N ASN A 214 -1.06 7.98 7.03
CA ASN A 214 -1.37 6.92 6.07
C ASN A 214 -1.59 5.54 6.73
N ALA A 215 -2.11 5.50 7.95
CA ALA A 215 -2.31 4.27 8.71
C ALA A 215 -3.19 3.22 8.00
N PHE A 216 -4.03 3.64 7.04
CA PHE A 216 -4.81 2.75 6.18
C PHE A 216 -3.94 1.85 5.27
N ASN A 217 -2.66 2.19 5.06
CA ASN A 217 -1.69 1.38 4.33
C ASN A 217 -0.92 0.40 5.24
N ILE A 218 -1.29 0.30 6.52
CA ILE A 218 -0.70 -0.63 7.48
C ILE A 218 -1.57 -1.88 7.56
N GLN A 219 -0.94 -3.04 7.36
CA GLN A 219 -1.58 -4.34 7.36
C GLN A 219 -0.88 -5.23 8.38
N VAL A 220 -1.63 -5.68 9.38
CA VAL A 220 -1.14 -6.53 10.46
C VAL A 220 -2.04 -7.75 10.53
N GLN A 221 -1.45 -8.95 10.48
CA GLN A 221 -2.21 -10.20 10.60
C GLN A 221 -2.40 -10.60 12.07
N GLY A 222 -1.42 -10.33 12.93
CA GLY A 222 -1.52 -10.51 14.37
C GLY A 222 -2.15 -9.29 15.08
N VAL A 223 -1.63 -8.99 16.27
CA VAL A 223 -2.14 -7.89 17.10
C VAL A 223 -1.44 -6.57 16.73
N SER A 224 -2.17 -5.45 16.71
CA SER A 224 -1.59 -4.12 16.55
C SER A 224 -1.80 -3.27 17.80
N VAL A 225 -0.74 -2.59 18.26
CA VAL A 225 -0.74 -1.74 19.45
C VAL A 225 -0.23 -0.35 19.08
N GLY A 226 -0.97 0.69 19.44
CA GLY A 226 -0.62 2.10 19.20
C GLY A 226 -1.06 2.66 17.85
N MET A 227 -1.87 1.91 17.09
CA MET A 227 -2.54 2.41 15.90
C MET A 227 -3.59 3.47 16.25
N PRO A 228 -3.78 4.50 15.40
CA PRO A 228 -4.85 5.45 15.59
C PRO A 228 -6.18 4.73 15.43
N VAL A 229 -7.10 4.99 16.36
CA VAL A 229 -8.45 4.45 16.29
C VAL A 229 -9.19 5.20 15.19
N VAL A 230 -9.26 4.63 13.99
CA VAL A 230 -10.08 5.19 12.91
C VAL A 230 -11.52 4.84 13.21
N ALA A 231 -12.33 5.85 13.58
CA ALA A 231 -13.77 5.68 13.65
C ALA A 231 -14.27 5.28 12.25
N ALA A 232 -14.85 4.08 12.14
CA ALA A 232 -15.44 3.66 10.88
C ALA A 232 -16.52 4.69 10.48
N PRO A 233 -16.62 5.08 9.19
CA PRO A 233 -17.70 5.93 8.74
C PRO A 233 -19.04 5.31 9.19
N PRO A 234 -20.01 6.09 9.69
CA PRO A 234 -21.28 5.56 10.14
C PRO A 234 -22.06 4.96 8.95
N VAL A 235 -21.87 3.67 8.71
CA VAL A 235 -22.56 2.89 7.67
C VAL A 235 -24.04 2.66 7.99
N ALA A 236 -24.52 3.09 9.16
CA ALA A 236 -25.94 3.06 9.54
C ALA A 236 -26.81 3.90 8.58
N ALA A 237 -26.25 4.93 7.93
CA ALA A 237 -26.94 5.67 6.89
C ALA A 237 -27.04 4.90 5.56
N LEU A 238 -26.10 3.98 5.29
CA LEU A 238 -26.06 3.16 4.07
C LEU A 238 -27.00 1.94 4.16
N SER A 239 -27.21 1.37 5.36
CA SER A 239 -28.17 0.27 5.56
C SER A 239 -29.63 0.69 5.37
N ASN A 240 -29.93 1.98 5.49
CA ASN A 240 -31.28 2.53 5.27
C ASN A 240 -31.61 2.72 3.77
N SER A 241 -30.63 2.55 2.87
CA SER A 241 -30.84 2.63 1.43
C SER A 241 -31.34 1.31 0.81
N ASN A 242 -31.26 0.19 1.54
CA ASN A 242 -31.68 -1.14 1.06
C ASN A 242 -33.12 -1.50 1.43
N THR A 243 -33.85 -0.65 2.16
CA THR A 243 -35.27 -0.86 2.44
C THR A 243 -36.11 0.02 1.51
N VAL A 244 -36.88 -0.62 0.64
CA VAL A 244 -37.82 -0.03 -0.33
C VAL A 244 -38.94 0.81 0.34
N ALA A 245 -38.93 0.97 1.67
CA ALA A 245 -39.89 1.76 2.44
C ALA A 245 -39.44 3.23 2.70
N ALA A 246 -38.23 3.64 2.34
CA ALA A 246 -37.70 4.97 2.67
C ALA A 246 -38.11 6.11 1.70
N ALA A 247 -38.97 5.85 0.71
CA ALA A 247 -39.37 6.88 -0.27
C ALA A 247 -40.28 7.99 0.30
N GLY A 248 -40.72 7.88 1.57
CA GLY A 248 -41.55 8.88 2.24
C GLY A 248 -40.92 9.56 3.46
N GLN A 249 -39.70 9.18 3.85
CA GLN A 249 -39.05 9.78 5.02
C GLN A 249 -37.89 10.66 4.57
N GLN A 250 -38.07 11.95 4.80
CA GLN A 250 -37.00 12.94 4.68
C GLN A 250 -35.84 12.48 5.58
N SER A 251 -34.72 12.12 4.96
CA SER A 251 -33.50 11.70 5.66
C SER A 251 -33.17 12.70 6.75
N ALA A 252 -33.14 12.26 8.01
CA ALA A 252 -32.73 13.10 9.11
C ALA A 252 -31.31 13.62 8.85
N ALA A 253 -31.12 14.93 8.94
CA ALA A 253 -29.81 15.55 8.80
C ALA A 253 -28.85 14.97 9.87
N PRO A 254 -27.63 14.56 9.50
CA PRO A 254 -26.66 14.06 10.47
C PRO A 254 -26.31 15.16 11.48
N SER A 255 -26.31 14.82 12.77
CA SER A 255 -25.89 15.72 13.85
C SER A 255 -24.37 15.89 13.83
N GLN A 256 -23.91 17.13 13.79
CA GLN A 256 -22.50 17.52 13.61
C GLN A 256 -21.74 17.65 14.93
N GLY A 257 -20.48 17.20 14.93
CA GLY A 257 -19.41 17.72 15.79
C GLY A 257 -18.56 18.76 15.03
N PRO A 258 -17.84 19.66 15.73
CA PRO A 258 -17.11 20.75 15.08
C PRO A 258 -15.89 20.21 14.30
N GLY A 259 -16.01 20.19 12.96
CA GLY A 259 -14.92 19.83 12.04
C GLY A 259 -15.33 19.01 10.82
N ASP A 260 -16.51 18.39 10.83
CA ASP A 260 -16.96 17.54 9.72
C ASP A 260 -17.56 18.35 8.56
N ARG A 261 -17.03 18.15 7.35
CA ARG A 261 -17.63 18.67 6.11
C ARG A 261 -18.63 17.64 5.58
N ALA A 262 -19.92 18.00 5.57
CA ALA A 262 -20.99 17.12 5.10
C ALA A 262 -20.94 16.91 3.57
N SER A 263 -20.83 15.66 3.13
CA SER A 263 -21.13 15.27 1.74
C SER A 263 -22.58 14.81 1.65
N VAL A 264 -23.44 15.57 0.95
CA VAL A 264 -24.84 15.22 0.70
C VAL A 264 -24.93 14.42 -0.60
N ILE A 265 -25.44 13.19 -0.53
CA ILE A 265 -25.72 12.35 -1.70
C ILE A 265 -27.24 12.31 -1.88
N ILE A 266 -27.72 12.84 -3.00
CA ILE A 266 -29.15 12.81 -3.36
C ILE A 266 -29.37 11.61 -4.29
N VAL A 267 -30.22 10.69 -3.87
CA VAL A 267 -30.62 9.52 -4.67
C VAL A 267 -32.04 9.76 -5.17
N GLU A 268 -32.21 9.95 -6.48
CA GLU A 268 -33.51 10.04 -7.13
C GLU A 268 -33.86 8.68 -7.76
N VAL A 269 -34.89 8.02 -7.24
CA VAL A 269 -35.37 6.75 -7.78
C VAL A 269 -36.43 7.02 -8.84
N LEU A 270 -36.06 6.88 -10.11
CA LEU A 270 -36.94 7.08 -11.26
C LEU A 270 -37.79 5.83 -11.56
N GLY A 271 -38.63 5.44 -10.59
CA GLY A 271 -39.74 4.49 -10.78
C GLY A 271 -39.36 3.00 -10.74
N TYR A 272 -40.28 2.20 -10.18
CA TYR A 272 -40.22 0.75 -10.17
C TYR A 272 -41.12 0.22 -11.30
N GLY A 273 -40.53 -0.36 -12.33
CA GLY A 273 -41.28 -0.96 -13.44
C GLY A 273 -41.97 -2.25 -12.99
N GLY A 274 -43.23 -2.14 -12.55
CA GLY A 274 -44.14 -3.28 -12.37
C GLY A 274 -45.18 -3.27 -13.49
N ASP A 275 -45.09 -4.24 -14.40
CA ASP A 275 -46.07 -4.47 -15.47
C ASP A 275 -46.91 -5.70 -15.09
N THR A 276 -48.16 -5.46 -14.70
CA THR A 276 -49.24 -6.46 -14.68
C THR A 276 -50.28 -5.97 -15.66
N GLY A 277 -50.53 -6.78 -16.68
CA GLY A 277 -51.06 -6.35 -17.97
C GLY A 277 -52.56 -6.08 -18.09
N ASP A 278 -52.85 -5.78 -19.36
CA ASP A 278 -54.11 -5.68 -20.11
C ASP A 278 -54.85 -4.32 -20.21
N ASP A 279 -54.57 -3.68 -21.36
CA ASP A 279 -55.44 -3.03 -22.35
C ASP A 279 -56.36 -1.84 -21.97
N ALA A 280 -55.95 -0.62 -22.38
CA ALA A 280 -56.59 0.15 -23.46
C ALA A 280 -55.80 1.44 -23.80
N ARG A 281 -55.71 1.74 -25.10
CA ARG A 281 -54.96 2.81 -25.81
C ARG A 281 -55.42 4.26 -25.47
N PRO A 282 -54.83 5.31 -26.08
CA PRO A 282 -53.43 5.66 -26.36
C PRO A 282 -53.07 7.08 -25.83
N GLU A 283 -51.82 7.49 -26.06
CA GLU A 283 -51.33 8.88 -26.24
C GLU A 283 -50.24 9.39 -25.27
N THR A 284 -49.24 10.03 -25.90
CA THR A 284 -48.15 10.84 -25.35
C THR A 284 -46.92 10.15 -24.76
N ARG A 285 -46.32 9.23 -25.54
CA ARG A 285 -44.87 8.93 -25.44
C ARG A 285 -44.06 9.87 -26.35
N ARG A 286 -43.93 11.13 -25.96
CA ARG A 286 -42.87 12.03 -26.42
C ARG A 286 -42.22 12.61 -25.17
N GLU A 287 -41.00 12.15 -24.89
CA GLU A 287 -40.02 12.66 -23.91
C GLU A 287 -39.40 11.53 -23.08
N ARG A 288 -38.72 10.58 -23.76
CA ARG A 288 -37.58 9.80 -23.22
C ARG A 288 -36.99 8.91 -24.31
N ARG A 289 -36.41 9.54 -25.32
CA ARG A 289 -35.30 9.00 -26.14
C ARG A 289 -34.30 10.14 -26.30
N SER A 290 -33.54 10.36 -25.23
CA SER A 290 -32.45 11.33 -25.20
C SER A 290 -31.44 10.81 -24.18
N ARG A 291 -30.73 9.75 -24.57
CA ARG A 291 -29.40 9.34 -24.11
C ARG A 291 -29.12 7.93 -24.62
N LEU A 292 -28.91 7.84 -25.94
CA LEU A 292 -28.31 6.76 -26.71
C LEU A 292 -28.49 7.24 -28.14
N ASP A 293 -27.58 8.11 -28.62
CA ASP A 293 -27.34 8.43 -30.03
C ASP A 293 -26.40 9.64 -30.06
N ASP A 294 -25.10 9.39 -30.05
CA ASP A 294 -24.19 10.27 -30.78
C ASP A 294 -23.36 9.40 -31.73
N TYR A 295 -24.08 8.74 -32.63
CA TYR A 295 -23.51 8.12 -33.81
C TYR A 295 -23.82 9.03 -35.00
N ASN A 296 -22.82 9.78 -35.45
CA ASN A 296 -22.95 10.68 -36.59
C ASN A 296 -22.84 9.88 -37.90
N PRO A 297 -23.91 9.73 -38.70
CA PRO A 297 -23.89 8.96 -39.94
C PRO A 297 -23.03 9.57 -41.04
N ASN A 298 -22.54 10.81 -40.86
CA ASN A 298 -21.64 11.52 -41.78
C ASN A 298 -20.18 11.55 -41.27
N SER A 299 -19.84 10.75 -40.25
CA SER A 299 -18.45 10.61 -39.78
C SER A 299 -17.57 9.90 -40.81
N ALA A 300 -16.27 10.23 -40.83
CA ALA A 300 -15.28 9.58 -41.69
C ALA A 300 -15.14 8.07 -41.45
N VAL A 301 -15.65 7.57 -40.31
CA VAL A 301 -15.70 6.14 -39.99
C VAL A 301 -17.14 5.78 -39.61
N ARG A 302 -17.76 4.92 -40.41
CA ARG A 302 -19.14 4.44 -40.23
C ARG A 302 -19.15 2.92 -40.09
N MET A 303 -19.45 2.41 -38.90
CA MET A 303 -19.63 0.98 -38.67
C MET A 303 -21.08 0.57 -38.93
N LEU A 304 -21.31 -0.30 -39.93
CA LEU A 304 -22.64 -0.75 -40.34
C LEU A 304 -23.13 -1.99 -39.55
N GLY A 305 -22.24 -2.70 -38.87
CA GLY A 305 -22.55 -3.84 -38.02
C GLY A 305 -21.31 -4.64 -37.63
N ASN A 306 -21.43 -5.49 -36.61
CA ASN A 306 -20.40 -6.44 -36.19
C ASN A 306 -20.95 -7.87 -36.39
N GLY A 307 -20.80 -8.42 -37.59
CA GLY A 307 -21.35 -9.73 -37.99
C GLY A 307 -21.86 -9.75 -39.44
N ASN A 308 -22.58 -10.81 -39.82
CA ASN A 308 -23.18 -10.91 -41.16
C ASN A 308 -24.18 -9.77 -41.37
N LEU A 309 -23.91 -8.95 -42.40
CA LEU A 309 -24.75 -7.80 -42.74
C LEU A 309 -26.07 -8.26 -43.36
N SER A 310 -27.17 -7.59 -43.02
CA SER A 310 -28.46 -7.82 -43.70
C SER A 310 -28.42 -7.29 -45.14
N GLU A 311 -29.31 -7.77 -46.02
CA GLU A 311 -29.38 -7.32 -47.41
C GLU A 311 -29.60 -5.82 -47.56
N GLU A 312 -30.31 -5.19 -46.62
CA GLU A 312 -30.52 -3.75 -46.61
C GLU A 312 -29.25 -2.98 -46.17
N GLN A 313 -28.47 -3.54 -45.25
CA GLN A 313 -27.21 -2.94 -44.79
C GLN A 313 -26.10 -3.08 -45.84
N ALA A 314 -26.09 -4.18 -46.60
CA ALA A 314 -25.16 -4.38 -47.70
C ALA A 314 -25.33 -3.35 -48.84
N ARG A 315 -26.54 -2.79 -49.01
CA ARG A 315 -26.82 -1.73 -49.99
C ARG A 315 -26.20 -0.38 -49.64
N LEU A 316 -25.73 -0.20 -48.41
CA LEU A 316 -25.06 1.03 -47.97
C LEU A 316 -23.54 0.99 -48.16
N LEU A 317 -22.98 -0.17 -48.53
CA LEU A 317 -21.56 -0.33 -48.87
C LEU A 317 -21.24 0.24 -50.25
N THR A 318 -20.05 0.80 -50.39
CA THR A 318 -19.47 1.19 -51.69
C THR A 318 -19.13 -0.03 -52.55
N ALA A 319 -18.94 0.17 -53.85
CA ALA A 319 -18.62 -0.93 -54.77
C ALA A 319 -17.30 -1.65 -54.40
N GLU A 320 -16.31 -0.92 -53.88
CA GLU A 320 -15.05 -1.48 -53.38
C GLU A 320 -15.24 -2.32 -52.11
N GLU A 321 -16.04 -1.83 -51.16
CA GLU A 321 -16.31 -2.55 -49.92
C GLU A 321 -17.14 -3.82 -50.15
N ARG A 322 -18.09 -3.79 -51.10
CA ARG A 322 -18.82 -5.00 -51.52
C ARG A 322 -17.89 -6.02 -52.18
N SER A 323 -16.92 -5.57 -52.98
CA SER A 323 -15.93 -6.46 -53.60
C SER A 323 -15.04 -7.14 -52.55
N ARG A 324 -14.58 -6.39 -51.53
CA ARG A 324 -13.81 -6.95 -50.41
C ARG A 324 -14.62 -7.90 -49.54
N LEU A 325 -15.89 -7.57 -49.26
CA LEU A 325 -16.79 -8.45 -48.52
C LEU A 325 -17.02 -9.77 -49.28
N ASN A 326 -17.25 -9.69 -50.58
CA ASN A 326 -17.44 -10.87 -51.44
C ASN A 326 -16.16 -11.72 -51.56
N ALA A 327 -14.98 -11.10 -51.53
CA ALA A 327 -13.70 -11.80 -51.50
C ALA A 327 -13.45 -12.52 -50.16
N LEU A 328 -13.94 -11.97 -49.05
CA LEU A 328 -13.88 -12.58 -47.72
C LEU A 328 -14.93 -13.70 -47.53
N SER A 329 -16.04 -13.65 -48.27
CA SER A 329 -17.10 -14.67 -48.24
C SER A 329 -16.94 -15.77 -49.30
N ALA A 330 -15.95 -15.68 -50.19
CA ALA A 330 -15.67 -16.73 -51.16
C ALA A 330 -14.99 -17.91 -50.46
N PRO A 331 -15.53 -19.15 -50.55
CA PRO A 331 -14.85 -20.31 -50.02
C PRO A 331 -13.54 -20.51 -50.78
N ASN A 332 -12.42 -20.64 -50.05
CA ASN A 332 -11.14 -21.06 -50.62
C ASN A 332 -11.33 -22.40 -51.36
N ALA A 333 -11.44 -22.36 -52.68
CA ALA A 333 -11.21 -23.52 -53.53
C ALA A 333 -9.69 -23.71 -53.65
N ALA A 334 -9.15 -24.64 -52.86
CA ALA A 334 -7.79 -25.16 -53.07
C ALA A 334 -7.71 -25.81 -54.47
N PRO A 335 -6.55 -25.68 -55.13
CA PRO A 335 -5.52 -26.71 -54.97
C PRO A 335 -4.26 -26.25 -54.25
#